data_AF-A0A3M2Y731-F1
#
_entry.id   AF-A0A3M2Y731-F1
#
_cell.length_a   1.000
_cell.length_b   1.000
_cell.length_c   1.000
_cell.angle_alpha   90.00
_cell.angle_beta   90.00
_cell.angle_gamma   90.00
#
_symmetry.space_group_name_H-M   'P 1'
#
loop_
_entity.id
_entity.type
_entity.pdbx_description
1 polymer ?
#
loop_
_entity_poly.entity_id
_entity_poly.type
_entity_poly.pdbx_seq_one_letter_code
_entity_poly.pdbx_strand_id
1 'polypeptide(L)'
;MMWGLAQPFAGALADRFGAAKVVFVGGILYAVGLLCMSMADSPLSLSLSAGLLIGIGLSGTSFSVILGVVGRALPAEKRSMGMGIASAAGSFGQFA
;
A
#
# COMPACT_ATOMS: atom_id res chain seq x y z
N MET A 1 13.38 5.32 5.04
CA MET A 1 12.28 5.41 4.05
C MET A 1 10.96 5.54 4.81
N MET A 2 10.18 6.61 4.61
CA MET A 2 8.97 6.84 5.42
C MET A 2 7.90 5.74 5.28
N TRP A 3 7.93 4.98 4.20
CA TRP A 3 7.11 3.78 4.00
C TRP A 3 7.17 2.79 5.20
N GLY A 4 8.36 2.55 5.76
CA GLY A 4 8.52 1.64 6.90
C GLY A 4 7.95 2.18 8.22
N LEU A 5 7.98 3.51 8.40
CA LEU A 5 7.38 4.17 9.58
C LEU A 5 5.85 4.22 9.48
N ALA A 6 5.30 4.38 8.28
CA ALA A 6 3.86 4.50 8.07
C ALA A 6 3.12 3.15 7.99
N GLN A 7 3.83 2.03 7.79
CA GLN A 7 3.28 0.66 7.76
C GLN A 7 2.39 0.28 8.96
N PRO A 8 2.83 0.41 10.24
CA PRO A 8 2.00 0.02 11.39
C PRO A 8 0.74 0.88 11.53
N PHE A 9 0.84 2.17 11.21
CA PHE A 9 -0.31 3.08 11.22
C PHE A 9 -1.32 2.73 10.13
N ALA A 10 -0.84 2.43 8.92
CA ALA A 10 -1.70 1.99 7.82
C ALA A 10 -2.43 0.68 8.13
N GLY A 11 -1.75 -0.28 8.77
CA GLY A 11 -2.36 -1.51 9.26
C GLY A 11 -3.47 -1.24 10.29
N ALA A 12 -3.18 -0.43 11.31
CA ALA A 12 -4.17 -0.05 12.32
C ALA A 12 -5.37 0.72 11.72
N LEU A 13 -5.12 1.57 10.72
CA LEU A 13 -6.16 2.30 10.00
C LEU A 13 -7.03 1.35 9.16
N ALA A 14 -6.42 0.34 8.53
CA ALA A 14 -7.12 -0.67 7.74
C ALA A 14 -8.00 -1.56 8.62
N ASP A 15 -7.52 -1.88 9.83
CA ASP A 15 -8.28 -2.63 10.82
C ASP A 15 -9.49 -1.84 11.33
N ARG A 16 -9.36 -0.51 11.48
CA ARG A 16 -10.41 0.36 12.02
C ARG A 16 -11.45 0.79 10.98
N PHE A 17 -11.02 1.17 9.77
CA PHE A 17 -11.87 1.78 8.75
C PHE A 17 -12.22 0.83 7.59
N GLY A 18 -11.61 -0.35 7.57
CA GLY A 18 -11.73 -1.32 6.49
C GLY A 18 -10.64 -1.10 5.43
N ALA A 19 -10.02 -2.21 5.01
CA ALA A 19 -8.89 -2.17 4.10
C ALA A 19 -9.21 -1.54 2.74
N ALA A 20 -10.42 -1.74 2.19
CA ALA A 20 -10.80 -1.14 0.91
C ALA A 20 -10.68 0.40 0.91
N LYS A 21 -11.09 1.06 1.99
CA LYS A 21 -10.98 2.53 2.11
C LYS A 21 -9.52 2.98 2.24
N VAL A 22 -8.72 2.25 3.00
CA VAL A 22 -7.30 2.58 3.21
C VAL A 22 -6.48 2.37 1.93
N VAL A 23 -6.75 1.30 1.19
CA VAL A 23 -6.14 1.04 -0.13
C VAL A 23 -6.54 2.14 -1.12
N PHE A 24 -7.80 2.56 -1.14
CA PHE A 24 -8.26 3.63 -2.03
C PHE A 24 -7.58 4.97 -1.73
N VAL A 25 -7.55 5.39 -0.45
CA VAL A 25 -6.86 6.62 -0.03
C VAL A 25 -5.36 6.54 -0.32
N GLY A 26 -4.73 5.38 -0.08
CA GLY A 26 -3.33 5.15 -0.42
C GLY A 26 -3.05 5.26 -1.92
N GLY A 27 -3.96 4.74 -2.76
CA GLY A 27 -3.90 4.88 -4.22
C GLY A 27 -4.02 6.34 -4.69
N ILE A 28 -4.91 7.12 -4.08
CA ILE A 28 -5.02 8.57 -4.37
C ILE A 28 -3.72 9.30 -3.98
N LEU A 29 -3.20 9.03 -2.78
CA LEU A 29 -1.95 9.63 -2.31
C LEU A 29 -0.77 9.28 -3.22
N TYR A 30 -0.72 8.04 -3.71
CA TYR A 30 0.28 7.60 -4.68
C TYR A 30 0.15 8.35 -6.01
N ALA A 31 -1.07 8.47 -6.57
CA ALA A 31 -1.30 9.20 -7.82
C ALA A 31 -0.94 10.68 -7.69
N VAL A 32 -1.32 11.33 -6.58
CA VAL A 32 -0.95 12.72 -6.29
C VAL A 32 0.56 12.85 -6.11
N GLY A 33 1.21 11.90 -5.42
CA GLY A 33 2.67 11.86 -5.28
C GLY A 33 3.39 11.79 -6.62
N LEU A 34 2.90 10.98 -7.57
CA LEU A 34 3.41 10.90 -8.93
C LEU A 34 3.23 12.22 -9.71
N LEU A 35 2.06 12.87 -9.58
CA LEU A 35 1.82 14.18 -10.20
C LEU A 35 2.72 15.27 -9.62
N CYS A 36 2.92 15.29 -8.30
CA CYS A 36 3.86 16.23 -7.69
C CYS A 36 5.31 15.95 -8.10
N MET A 37 5.66 14.68 -8.32
CA MET A 37 6.98 14.29 -8.80
C MET A 37 7.21 14.72 -10.27
N SER A 38 6.18 14.68 -11.12
CA SER A 38 6.31 15.15 -12.51
C SER A 38 6.49 16.67 -12.63
N MET A 39 6.08 17.43 -11.61
CA MET A 39 6.24 18.89 -11.53
C MET A 39 7.41 19.30 -10.60
N ALA A 40 8.27 18.38 -10.20
CA ALA A 40 9.33 18.67 -9.24
C ALA A 40 10.57 19.29 -9.91
N ASP A 41 10.77 20.59 -9.72
CA ASP A 41 11.95 21.31 -10.23
C ASP A 41 13.13 21.37 -9.24
N SER A 42 12.97 20.82 -8.04
CA SER A 42 14.00 20.83 -6.99
C SER A 42 14.20 19.47 -6.31
N PRO A 43 15.40 19.19 -5.76
CA PRO A 43 15.65 17.96 -4.97
C PRO A 43 14.73 17.82 -3.75
N LEU A 44 14.28 18.95 -3.19
CA LEU A 44 13.41 19.02 -2.03
C LEU A 44 11.97 18.64 -2.40
N SER A 45 11.45 19.15 -3.52
CA SER A 45 10.15 18.75 -4.07
C SER A 45 10.14 17.28 -4.50
N LEU A 46 11.24 16.77 -5.04
CA LEU A 46 11.40 15.35 -5.38
C LEU A 46 11.39 14.46 -4.13
N SER A 47 12.10 14.87 -3.08
CA SER A 47 12.18 14.13 -1.82
C SER A 47 10.84 14.13 -1.06
N LEU A 48 10.09 15.22 -1.11
CA LEU A 48 8.73 15.30 -0.52
C LEU A 48 7.73 14.44 -1.29
N SER A 49 7.71 14.51 -2.62
CA SER A 49 6.80 13.72 -3.45
C SER A 49 7.13 12.22 -3.37
N ALA A 50 8.37 11.81 -3.66
CA ALA A 50 8.78 10.41 -3.63
C ALA A 50 8.88 9.83 -2.21
N GLY A 51 9.33 10.63 -1.24
CA GLY A 51 9.56 10.16 0.12
C GLY A 51 8.31 10.16 0.98
N LEU A 52 7.52 11.24 0.97
CA LEU A 52 6.35 11.42 1.84
C LEU A 52 5.07 10.91 1.20
N LEU A 53 4.69 11.46 0.04
CA LEU A 53 3.39 11.16 -0.57
C LEU A 53 3.34 9.73 -1.10
N ILE A 54 4.33 9.36 -1.92
CA ILE A 54 4.46 7.99 -2.44
C ILE A 54 4.72 7.00 -1.30
N GLY A 55 5.60 7.35 -0.35
CA GLY A 55 5.91 6.49 0.80
C GLY A 55 4.69 6.16 1.67
N ILE A 56 3.87 7.16 2.00
CA ILE A 56 2.64 6.98 2.79
C ILE A 56 1.56 6.24 1.96
N GLY A 57 1.43 6.59 0.68
CA GLY A 57 0.50 5.91 -0.23
C GLY A 57 0.77 4.41 -0.33
N LEU A 58 2.05 4.05 -0.52
CA LEU A 58 2.50 2.66 -0.56
C LEU A 58 2.31 1.91 0.77
N SER A 59 2.36 2.60 1.92
CA SER A 59 2.09 1.95 3.22
C SER A 59 0.63 1.52 3.34
N GLY A 60 -0.31 2.29 2.79
CA GLY A 60 -1.75 1.98 2.77
C GLY A 60 -2.14 0.87 1.79
N THR A 61 -1.39 0.71 0.69
CA THR A 61 -1.61 -0.31 -0.34
C THR A 61 -0.72 -1.55 -0.19
N SER A 62 0.06 -1.61 0.90
CA SER A 62 1.08 -2.64 1.06
C SER A 62 0.52 -4.05 1.18
N PHE A 63 1.37 -5.00 0.78
CA PHE A 63 1.14 -6.43 0.88
C PHE A 63 0.66 -6.85 2.27
N SER A 64 1.19 -6.25 3.34
CA SER A 64 0.78 -6.50 4.73
C SER A 64 -0.71 -6.24 4.98
N VAL A 65 -1.28 -5.18 4.39
CA VAL A 65 -2.71 -4.86 4.52
C VAL A 65 -3.56 -5.86 3.75
N ILE A 66 -3.19 -6.15 2.51
CA ILE A 66 -3.92 -7.09 1.64
C ILE A 66 -3.88 -8.52 2.21
N LEU A 67 -2.70 -9.03 2.58
CA LEU A 67 -2.54 -10.36 3.18
C LEU A 67 -3.24 -10.45 4.55
N GLY A 68 -3.22 -9.38 5.33
CA GLY A 68 -3.97 -9.31 6.60
C GLY A 68 -5.48 -9.42 6.41
N VAL A 69 -6.03 -8.89 5.31
CA VAL A 69 -7.45 -9.05 4.95
C VAL A 69 -7.74 -10.46 4.46
N VAL A 70 -6.91 -10.99 3.54
CA VAL A 70 -7.07 -12.33 2.98
C VAL A 70 -7.03 -13.40 4.07
N GLY A 71 -6.11 -13.25 5.04
CA GLY A 71 -6.04 -14.13 6.21
C GLY A 71 -7.31 -14.08 7.06
N ARG A 72 -7.95 -12.91 7.21
CA ARG A 72 -9.19 -12.78 7.99
C ARG A 72 -10.45 -13.21 7.23
N ALA A 73 -10.46 -13.09 5.90
CA ALA A 73 -11.60 -13.42 5.06
C ALA A 73 -11.78 -14.93 4.82
N LEU A 74 -10.74 -15.74 5.07
CA LEU A 74 -10.75 -17.18 4.79
C LEU A 74 -10.73 -18.04 6.07
N PRO A 75 -11.37 -19.23 6.03
CA PRO A 75 -11.22 -20.26 7.06
C PRO A 75 -9.76 -20.64 7.29
N ALA A 76 -9.42 -21.05 8.51
CA ALA A 76 -8.05 -21.32 8.93
C ALA A 76 -7.32 -22.31 7.98
N GLU A 77 -8.02 -23.33 7.47
CA GLU A 77 -7.43 -24.34 6.58
C GLU A 77 -7.09 -23.77 5.19
N LYS A 78 -7.73 -22.67 4.78
CA LYS A 78 -7.58 -22.07 3.44
C LYS A 78 -6.76 -20.78 3.44
N ARG A 79 -6.35 -20.26 4.61
CA ARG A 79 -5.57 -19.02 4.72
C ARG A 79 -4.27 -19.05 3.91
N SER A 80 -3.49 -20.14 4.05
CA SER A 80 -2.23 -20.30 3.33
C SER A 80 -2.43 -20.25 1.81
N MET A 81 -3.43 -20.98 1.30
CA MET A 81 -3.77 -20.96 -0.13
C MET A 81 -4.19 -19.56 -0.60
N GLY A 82 -5.05 -18.87 0.15
CA GLY A 82 -5.47 -17.51 -0.19
C GLY A 82 -4.32 -16.52 -0.20
N MET A 83 -3.44 -16.58 0.80
CA MET A 83 -2.23 -15.74 0.85
C MET A 83 -1.30 -16.03 -0.34
N GLY A 84 -1.17 -17.31 -0.74
CA GLY A 84 -0.41 -17.71 -1.93
C GLY A 84 -0.97 -17.13 -3.23
N ILE A 85 -2.30 -17.20 -3.43
CA ILE A 85 -2.96 -16.63 -4.62
C ILE A 85 -2.81 -15.11 -4.64
N ALA A 86 -3.04 -14.43 -3.52
CA ALA A 86 -2.86 -12.98 -3.41
C ALA A 86 -1.42 -12.57 -3.70
N SER A 87 -0.45 -13.38 -3.25
CA SER A 87 0.96 -13.14 -3.50
C SER A 87 1.32 -13.31 -4.98
N ALA A 88 0.84 -14.38 -5.61
CA ALA A 88 1.03 -14.64 -7.03
C ALA A 88 0.41 -13.55 -7.92
N ALA A 89 -0.80 -13.09 -7.58
CA ALA A 89 -1.45 -11.97 -8.26
C ALA A 89 -0.64 -10.67 -8.15
N GLY A 90 -0.09 -10.39 -6.96
CA GLY A 90 0.80 -9.26 -6.75
C GLY A 90 2.06 -9.31 -7.61
N SER A 91 2.72 -10.47 -7.67
CA SER A 91 3.89 -10.67 -8.53
C SER A 91 3.54 -10.53 -10.02
N PHE A 92 2.42 -11.11 -10.46
CA PHE A 92 1.99 -11.03 -11.86
C PHE A 92 1.75 -9.58 -12.30
N GLY A 93 1.14 -8.76 -11.44
CA GLY A 93 0.93 -7.33 -11.71
C GLY A 93 2.22 -6.50 -11.79
N GLN A 94 3.37 -7.01 -11.35
CA GLN A 94 4.68 -6.36 -11.57
C GLN A 94 5.27 -6.69 -12.94
N PHE A 95 4.83 -7.78 -13.59
CA PHE A 95 5.34 -8.24 -14.88
C PHE A 95 4.48 -7.82 -16.08
N ALA A 96 3.23 -7.40 -15.87
CA ALA A 96 2.28 -6.94 -16.89
C ALA A 96 2.31 -5.42 -17.03
#